data_AF-A0Q027-F1
#
_entry.id   AF-A0Q027-F1
#
_cell.length_a   1.000
_cell.length_b   1.000
_cell.length_c   1.000
_cell.angle_alpha   90.00
_cell.angle_beta   90.00
_cell.angle_gamma   90.00
#
_symmetry.space_group_name_H-M   'P 1'
#
loop_
_entity.id
_entity.type
_entity.pdbx_description
1 polymer ?
#
loop_
_entity_poly.entity_id
_entity_poly.type
_entity_poly.pdbx_seq_one_letter_code
_entity_poly.pdbx_strand_id
1 'polypeptide(L)'
;MQGFKFRLQSLLDIRCNLEEQSKIAFKEAQSAKQLIENKLNNLKENYNKYSKIDFNCSSIDRKIRQKYCNVLQFNINETSVELIKKNEILEDKRQELKKRQMERKTVEVLRDKQQDAYIKEQNLIEQKANDEFALYAYIRNCKA
;
A
#
# COMPACT_ATOMS: atom_id res chain seq x y z
N MET A 1 -16.28 33.55 13.26
CA MET A 1 -16.27 32.16 13.76
C MET A 1 -14.87 31.59 13.64
N GLN A 2 -14.36 30.98 14.71
CA GLN A 2 -13.08 30.29 14.63
C GLN A 2 -13.30 28.97 13.89
N GLY A 3 -12.43 28.61 12.92
CA GLY A 3 -12.53 27.33 12.23
C GLY A 3 -12.20 26.15 13.15
N PHE A 4 -12.74 24.97 12.85
CA PHE A 4 -12.41 23.73 13.58
C PHE A 4 -10.89 23.47 13.51
N LYS A 5 -10.27 23.21 14.68
CA LYS A 5 -8.85 22.88 14.78
C LYS A 5 -8.67 21.51 15.42
N PHE A 6 -8.19 20.56 14.63
CA PHE A 6 -7.88 19.23 15.14
C PHE A 6 -6.53 19.22 15.85
N ARG A 7 -6.54 18.92 17.16
CA ARG A 7 -5.32 18.94 18.00
C ARG A 7 -4.27 17.91 17.58
N LEU A 8 -4.69 16.81 16.95
CA LEU A 8 -3.81 15.72 16.52
C LEU A 8 -3.48 15.78 15.02
N GLN A 9 -3.60 16.95 14.38
CA GLN A 9 -3.32 17.10 12.95
C GLN A 9 -1.88 16.71 12.62
N SER A 10 -0.90 17.13 13.42
CA SER A 10 0.51 16.76 13.23
C SER A 10 0.73 15.25 13.28
N LEU A 11 0.03 14.54 14.18
CA LEU A 11 0.10 13.08 14.27
C LEU A 11 -0.51 12.41 13.03
N LEU A 12 -1.62 12.96 12.52
CA LEU A 12 -2.23 12.47 11.29
C LEU A 12 -1.29 12.63 10.10
N ASP A 13 -0.65 13.79 9.96
CA ASP A 13 0.30 14.08 8.88
C ASP A 13 1.51 13.12 8.93
N ILE A 14 2.05 12.86 10.12
CA ILE A 14 3.13 11.87 10.30
C ILE A 14 2.67 10.47 9.85
N ARG A 15 1.45 10.05 10.20
CA ARG A 15 0.92 8.74 9.80
C ARG A 15 0.65 8.66 8.29
N CYS A 16 0.24 9.74 7.65
CA CYS A 16 0.13 9.83 6.19
C CYS A 16 1.49 9.61 5.52
N ASN A 17 2.52 10.31 5.99
CA ASN A 17 3.88 10.17 5.46
C ASN A 17 4.42 8.75 5.63
N LEU A 18 4.19 8.13 6.79
CA LEU A 18 4.60 6.75 7.05
C LEU A 18 3.89 5.76 6.11
N GLU A 19 2.59 5.96 5.83
CA GLU A 19 1.88 5.14 4.86
C GLU A 19 2.45 5.31 3.45
N GLU A 20 2.79 6.53 3.03
CA GLU A 20 3.41 6.79 1.73
C GLU A 20 4.77 6.09 1.60
N GLN A 21 5.62 6.16 2.63
CA GLN A 21 6.89 5.44 2.67
C GLN A 21 6.68 3.92 2.55
N SER A 22 5.70 3.36 3.27
CA SER A 22 5.36 1.93 3.15
C SER A 22 4.83 1.55 1.77
N LYS A 23 4.09 2.44 1.08
CA LYS A 23 3.64 2.22 -0.31
C LYS A 23 4.82 2.15 -1.28
N ILE A 24 5.79 3.05 -1.11
CA ILE A 24 7.00 3.07 -1.93
C ILE A 24 7.78 1.77 -1.71
N ALA A 25 8.05 1.40 -0.46
CA ALA A 25 8.76 0.17 -0.12
C ALA A 25 8.05 -1.09 -0.66
N PHE A 26 6.72 -1.13 -0.62
CA PHE A 26 5.94 -2.22 -1.20
C PHE A 26 6.11 -2.31 -2.73
N LYS A 27 6.06 -1.17 -3.43
CA LYS A 27 6.28 -1.12 -4.88
C LYS A 27 7.69 -1.57 -5.26
N GLU A 28 8.70 -1.18 -4.49
CA GLU A 28 10.09 -1.61 -4.69
C GLU A 28 10.26 -3.12 -4.48
N ALA A 29 9.65 -3.69 -3.45
CA ALA A 29 9.65 -5.13 -3.22
C ALA A 29 8.95 -5.88 -4.38
N GLN A 30 7.83 -5.34 -4.87
CA GLN A 30 7.08 -5.90 -6.00
C GLN A 30 7.89 -5.86 -7.30
N SER A 31 8.57 -4.76 -7.60
CA SER A 31 9.42 -4.67 -8.80
C SER A 31 10.62 -5.61 -8.72
N ALA A 32 11.26 -5.71 -7.54
CA ALA A 32 12.36 -6.64 -7.32
C ALA A 32 11.95 -8.10 -7.54
N LYS A 33 10.76 -8.49 -7.08
CA LYS A 33 10.17 -9.81 -7.35
C LYS A 33 9.97 -10.03 -8.85
N GLN A 34 9.35 -9.08 -9.55
CA GLN A 34 9.09 -9.19 -11.00
C GLN A 34 10.39 -9.38 -11.80
N LEU A 35 11.47 -8.69 -11.43
CA LEU A 35 12.77 -8.85 -12.08
C LEU A 35 13.29 -10.29 -11.96
N ILE A 36 13.12 -10.92 -10.79
CA ILE A 36 13.56 -12.30 -10.55
C ILE A 36 12.64 -13.30 -11.25
N GLU A 37 11.33 -13.06 -11.27
CA GLU A 37 10.38 -13.86 -12.06
C GLU A 37 10.75 -13.86 -13.55
N ASN A 38 11.06 -12.68 -14.10
CA ASN A 38 11.48 -12.56 -15.50
C ASN A 38 12.80 -13.29 -15.76
N LYS A 39 13.79 -13.19 -14.85
CA LYS A 39 15.05 -13.94 -14.95
C LYS A 39 14.80 -15.45 -14.94
N LEU A 40 13.94 -15.93 -14.04
CA LEU A 40 13.59 -17.34 -13.92
C LEU A 40 12.87 -17.85 -15.17
N ASN A 41 11.95 -17.07 -15.73
CA ASN A 41 11.27 -17.39 -17.00
C ASN A 41 12.28 -17.49 -18.15
N ASN A 42 13.21 -16.53 -18.27
CA ASN A 42 14.28 -16.60 -19.28
C ASN A 42 15.14 -17.85 -19.14
N LEU A 43 15.51 -18.24 -17.91
CA LEU A 43 16.27 -19.46 -17.65
C LEU A 43 15.50 -20.72 -18.05
N LYS A 44 14.20 -20.78 -17.73
CA LYS A 44 13.31 -21.89 -18.14
C LYS A 44 13.16 -21.98 -19.66
N GLU A 45 12.99 -20.85 -20.34
CA GLU A 45 12.94 -20.80 -21.80
C GLU A 45 14.24 -21.31 -22.42
N ASN A 46 15.39 -20.87 -21.90
CA ASN A 46 16.69 -21.34 -22.36
C ASN A 46 16.84 -22.84 -22.13
N TYR A 47 16.46 -23.36 -20.96
CA TYR A 47 16.46 -24.79 -20.70
C TYR A 47 15.58 -25.57 -21.69
N ASN A 48 14.38 -25.07 -22.00
CA ASN A 48 13.47 -25.70 -22.97
C ASN A 48 14.02 -25.68 -24.41
N LYS A 49 14.79 -24.65 -24.79
CA LYS A 49 15.43 -24.56 -26.11
C LYS A 49 16.55 -25.59 -26.27
N TYR A 50 17.42 -25.70 -25.26
CA TYR A 50 18.63 -26.53 -25.36
C TYR A 50 18.44 -27.98 -24.89
N SER A 51 17.37 -28.30 -24.14
CA SER A 51 17.05 -29.67 -23.72
C SER A 51 16.53 -30.57 -24.83
N LYS A 52 16.07 -30.01 -25.95
CA LYS A 52 15.64 -30.79 -27.12
C LYS A 52 16.83 -31.56 -27.71
N ILE A 53 16.62 -32.85 -27.97
CA ILE A 53 17.66 -33.76 -28.48
C ILE A 53 17.79 -33.55 -29.99
N ASP A 54 18.93 -33.01 -30.41
CA ASP A 54 19.33 -33.02 -31.81
C ASP A 54 20.07 -34.33 -32.10
N PHE A 55 19.50 -35.17 -32.96
CA PHE A 55 20.09 -36.46 -33.35
C PHE A 55 21.33 -36.31 -34.26
N ASN A 56 21.57 -35.10 -34.80
CA ASN A 56 22.66 -34.80 -35.74
C ASN A 56 23.93 -34.23 -35.09
N CYS A 57 24.08 -34.27 -33.75
CA CYS A 57 25.22 -33.70 -33.04
C CYS A 57 26.34 -34.71 -32.71
N SER A 58 27.59 -34.25 -32.67
CA SER A 58 28.74 -35.05 -32.26
C SER A 58 28.65 -35.45 -30.77
N SER A 59 29.36 -36.52 -30.38
CA SER A 59 29.43 -37.00 -28.99
C SER A 59 29.98 -35.93 -28.02
N ILE A 60 30.88 -35.06 -28.50
CA ILE A 60 31.44 -33.94 -27.72
C ILE A 60 30.37 -32.86 -27.50
N ASP A 61 29.64 -32.46 -28.56
CA ASP A 61 28.59 -31.44 -28.49
C ASP A 61 27.46 -31.86 -27.54
N ARG A 62 27.10 -33.15 -27.56
CA ARG A 62 26.12 -33.73 -26.64
C ARG A 62 26.57 -33.58 -25.18
N LYS A 63 27.85 -33.84 -24.87
CA LYS A 63 28.40 -33.68 -23.51
C LYS A 63 28.41 -32.21 -23.07
N ILE A 64 28.79 -31.29 -23.96
CA ILE A 64 28.78 -29.84 -23.67
C ILE A 64 27.36 -29.36 -23.37
N ARG A 65 26.40 -29.74 -24.21
CA ARG A 65 24.98 -29.40 -24.02
C ARG A 65 24.43 -29.96 -22.71
N GLN A 66 24.75 -31.20 -22.37
CA GLN A 66 24.32 -31.80 -21.11
C GLN A 66 24.87 -31.06 -19.88
N LYS A 67 26.16 -30.68 -19.91
CA LYS A 67 26.74 -29.83 -18.85
C LYS A 67 26.03 -28.49 -18.75
N TYR A 68 25.76 -27.85 -19.88
CA TYR A 68 25.06 -26.57 -19.91
C TYR A 68 23.63 -26.67 -19.36
N CYS A 69 22.86 -27.70 -19.74
CA CYS A 69 21.52 -27.94 -19.18
C CYS A 69 21.55 -28.19 -17.67
N ASN A 70 22.54 -28.94 -17.16
CA ASN A 70 22.70 -29.16 -15.73
C ASN A 70 22.97 -27.85 -14.97
N VAL A 71 23.83 -26.98 -15.52
CA VAL A 71 24.10 -25.65 -14.94
C VAL A 71 22.85 -24.77 -14.99
N LEU A 72 22.10 -24.77 -16.09
CA LEU A 72 20.83 -24.05 -16.18
C LEU A 72 19.83 -24.55 -15.13
N GLN A 73 19.73 -25.86 -14.92
CA GLN A 73 18.82 -26.42 -13.93
C GLN A 73 19.22 -26.05 -12.50
N PHE A 74 20.52 -26.04 -12.20
CA PHE A 74 21.04 -25.52 -10.93
C PHE A 74 20.66 -24.04 -10.73
N ASN A 75 20.90 -23.19 -11.75
CA ASN A 75 20.54 -21.76 -11.68
C ASN A 75 19.02 -21.55 -11.55
N ILE A 76 18.19 -22.37 -12.20
CA ILE A 76 16.73 -22.32 -12.04
C ILE A 76 16.34 -22.63 -10.59
N ASN A 77 16.97 -23.64 -9.99
CA ASN A 77 16.72 -24.00 -8.59
C ASN A 77 17.15 -22.86 -7.65
N GLU A 78 18.35 -22.30 -7.81
CA GLU A 78 18.81 -21.16 -6.99
C GLU A 78 17.90 -19.94 -7.14
N THR A 79 17.56 -19.56 -8.37
CA THR A 79 16.66 -18.41 -8.62
C THR A 79 15.25 -18.64 -8.09
N SER A 80 14.77 -19.88 -8.07
CA SER A 80 13.49 -20.22 -7.44
C SER A 80 13.50 -20.03 -5.92
N VAL A 81 14.60 -20.41 -5.26
CA VAL A 81 14.80 -20.16 -3.82
C VAL A 81 14.89 -18.67 -3.54
N GLU A 82 15.60 -17.92 -4.39
CA GLU A 82 15.66 -16.46 -4.27
C GLU A 82 14.26 -15.82 -4.43
N LEU A 83 13.46 -16.30 -5.37
CA LEU A 83 12.09 -15.85 -5.60
C LEU A 83 11.20 -16.10 -4.37
N ILE A 84 11.35 -17.24 -3.69
CA ILE A 84 10.62 -17.54 -2.44
C ILE A 84 10.96 -16.49 -1.38
N LYS A 85 12.25 -16.21 -1.15
CA LYS A 85 12.68 -15.18 -0.19
C LYS A 85 12.11 -13.80 -0.52
N LYS A 86 12.03 -13.46 -1.81
CA LYS A 86 11.47 -12.17 -2.26
C LYS A 86 9.96 -12.10 -2.08
N ASN A 87 9.25 -13.23 -2.21
CA ASN A 87 7.83 -13.31 -1.88
C ASN A 87 7.59 -13.10 -0.37
N GLU A 88 8.41 -13.70 0.49
CA GLU A 88 8.31 -13.51 1.94
C GLU A 88 8.48 -12.03 2.30
N ILE A 89 9.53 -11.38 1.76
CA ILE A 89 9.76 -9.93 1.96
C ILE A 89 8.57 -9.10 1.46
N LEU A 90 7.98 -9.46 0.31
CA LEU A 90 6.83 -8.75 -0.24
C LEU A 90 5.62 -8.86 0.69
N GLU A 91 5.33 -10.05 1.21
CA GLU A 91 4.22 -10.25 2.15
C GLU A 91 4.45 -9.51 3.47
N ASP A 92 5.68 -9.48 3.99
CA ASP A 92 6.02 -8.67 5.17
C ASP A 92 5.73 -7.18 4.92
N LYS A 93 6.16 -6.66 3.77
CA LYS A 93 5.88 -5.26 3.37
C LYS A 93 4.40 -4.99 3.14
N ARG A 94 3.65 -5.98 2.66
CA ARG A 94 2.19 -5.90 2.52
C ARG A 94 1.51 -5.79 3.88
N GLN A 95 1.91 -6.61 4.85
CA GLN A 95 1.39 -6.55 6.21
C GLN A 95 1.73 -5.22 6.88
N GLU A 96 2.95 -4.73 6.70
CA GLU A 96 3.39 -3.43 7.20
C GLU A 96 2.53 -2.29 6.63
N LEU A 97 2.31 -2.27 5.31
CA LEU A 97 1.45 -1.28 4.66
C LEU A 97 0.01 -1.34 5.21
N LYS A 98 -0.56 -2.53 5.39
CA LYS A 98 -1.89 -2.71 5.96
C LYS A 98 -1.97 -2.13 7.37
N LYS A 99 -0.94 -2.36 8.20
CA LYS A 99 -0.86 -1.81 9.55
C LYS A 99 -0.84 -0.28 9.53
N ARG A 100 0.00 0.34 8.68
CA ARG A 100 0.07 1.80 8.55
C ARG A 100 -1.24 2.42 8.07
N GLN A 101 -1.93 1.78 7.13
CA GLN A 101 -3.25 2.23 6.69
C GLN A 101 -4.29 2.20 7.82
N MET A 102 -4.29 1.15 8.65
CA MET A 102 -5.18 1.09 9.81
C MET A 102 -4.83 2.20 10.81
N GLU A 103 -3.54 2.40 11.12
CA GLU A 103 -3.08 3.47 11.99
C GLU A 103 -3.50 4.85 11.49
N ARG A 104 -3.38 5.16 10.19
CA ARG A 104 -3.87 6.43 9.62
C ARG A 104 -5.38 6.56 9.78
N LYS A 105 -6.15 5.56 9.32
CA LYS A 105 -7.62 5.57 9.36
C LYS A 105 -8.16 5.75 10.77
N THR A 106 -7.53 5.16 11.79
CA THR A 106 -7.97 5.36 13.18
C THR A 106 -7.92 6.82 13.61
N VAL A 107 -6.90 7.59 13.18
CA VAL A 107 -6.80 9.03 13.50
C VAL A 107 -7.75 9.86 12.64
N GLU A 108 -7.92 9.50 11.36
CA GLU A 108 -8.92 10.15 10.49
C GLU A 108 -10.32 10.03 11.10
N VAL A 109 -10.73 8.84 11.53
CA VAL A 109 -12.03 8.63 12.17
C VAL A 109 -12.18 9.45 13.46
N LEU A 110 -11.11 9.61 14.25
CA LEU A 110 -11.14 10.46 15.44
C LEU A 110 -11.32 11.94 15.09
N ARG A 111 -10.67 12.41 14.02
CA ARG A 111 -10.84 13.77 13.50
C ARG A 111 -12.26 14.01 13.05
N ASP A 112 -12.80 13.11 12.23
CA ASP A 112 -14.13 13.27 11.65
C ASP A 112 -15.21 13.29 12.75
N LYS A 113 -15.09 12.42 13.77
CA LYS A 113 -15.98 12.45 14.96
C LYS A 113 -15.91 13.77 15.74
N GLN A 114 -14.70 14.32 15.92
CA GLN A 114 -14.53 15.61 16.60
C GLN A 114 -15.11 16.76 15.78
N GLN A 115 -14.98 16.70 14.45
CA GLN A 115 -15.55 17.68 13.55
C GLN A 115 -17.08 17.63 13.58
N ASP A 116 -17.68 16.44 13.56
CA ASP A 116 -19.12 16.28 13.68
C ASP A 116 -19.66 16.83 15.01
N ALA A 117 -18.94 16.58 16.11
CA ALA A 117 -19.30 17.12 17.42
C ALA A 117 -19.24 18.66 17.43
N TYR A 118 -18.19 19.24 16.84
CA TYR A 118 -18.03 20.69 16.72
C TYR A 118 -19.16 21.33 15.90
N ILE A 119 -19.53 20.73 14.76
CA ILE A 119 -20.62 21.22 13.91
C ILE A 119 -21.95 21.19 14.67
N LYS A 120 -22.24 20.10 15.40
CA LYS A 120 -23.45 20.00 16.23
C LYS A 120 -23.50 21.09 17.29
N GLU A 121 -22.38 21.38 17.93
CA GLU A 121 -22.30 22.44 18.94
C GLU A 121 -22.52 23.83 18.34
N GLN A 122 -21.90 24.13 17.19
CA GLN A 122 -22.14 25.40 16.48
C GLN A 122 -23.60 25.55 16.07
N ASN A 123 -24.22 24.51 15.49
CA ASN A 123 -25.62 24.53 15.10
C ASN A 123 -26.55 24.78 16.31
N LEU A 124 -26.24 24.20 17.47
CA LEU A 124 -27.01 24.45 18.70
C LEU A 124 -26.88 25.88 19.20
N ILE A 125 -25.69 26.48 19.11
CA ILE A 125 -25.45 27.89 19.47
C ILE A 125 -26.22 28.81 18.51
N GLU A 126 -26.14 28.55 17.21
CA GLU A 126 -26.85 29.31 16.18
C GLU A 126 -28.37 29.19 16.34
N GLN A 127 -28.88 28.00 16.62
CA GLN A 127 -30.31 27.78 16.86
C GLN A 127 -30.79 28.58 18.07
N LYS A 128 -30.08 28.51 19.20
CA LYS A 128 -30.43 29.29 20.40
C LYS A 128 -30.43 30.79 20.12
N ALA A 129 -29.42 31.29 19.43
CA ALA A 129 -29.35 32.70 19.06
C ALA A 129 -30.53 33.10 18.15
N ASN A 130 -30.88 32.27 17.16
CA ASN A 130 -32.02 32.51 16.28
C ASN A 130 -33.35 32.51 17.03
N ASP A 131 -33.54 31.57 17.96
CA ASP A 131 -34.74 31.48 18.81
C ASP A 131 -34.86 32.73 19.70
N GLU A 132 -33.75 33.19 20.30
CA GLU A 132 -33.69 34.44 21.06
C GLU A 132 -34.06 35.65 20.19
N PHE A 133 -33.48 35.77 18.99
CA PHE A 133 -33.80 36.85 18.05
C PHE A 133 -35.28 36.85 17.66
N ALA A 134 -35.86 35.68 17.39
CA ALA A 134 -37.28 35.54 17.08
C ALA A 134 -38.17 35.98 18.25
N LEU A 135 -37.82 35.59 19.48
CA LEU A 135 -38.52 36.00 20.71
C LEU A 135 -38.46 37.51 20.93
N TYR A 136 -37.28 38.12 20.78
CA TYR A 136 -37.12 39.57 20.89
C TYR A 136 -37.91 40.33 19.82
N ALA A 137 -37.90 39.84 18.57
CA ALA A 137 -38.68 40.42 17.48
C ALA A 137 -40.20 40.33 17.76
N TYR A 138 -40.67 39.18 18.23
CA TYR A 138 -42.06 38.98 18.62
C TYR A 138 -42.48 39.94 19.75
N ILE A 139 -41.71 40.00 20.84
CA ILE A 139 -41.99 40.90 21.98
C ILE A 139 -42.01 42.36 21.52
N ARG A 140 -41.12 42.76 20.62
CA ARG A 140 -41.08 44.13 20.09
C ARG A 140 -42.33 44.47 19.27
N ASN A 141 -42.82 43.54 18.46
CA ASN A 141 -44.03 43.73 17.66
C ASN A 141 -45.33 43.67 18.49
N CYS A 142 -45.35 42.96 19.63
CA CYS A 142 -46.52 42.91 20.52
C CYS A 142 -46.64 44.10 21.49
N LYS A 143 -45.58 44.91 21.65
CA LYS A 143 -45.59 46.12 22.50
C LYS A 143 -45.84 47.43 21.71
N ALA A 144 -46.09 47.33 20.40
CA ALA A 144 -46.61 48.42 19.56
C ALA A 144 -48.13 48.28 19.42
#